data_AF-A0A502IE01-F1
#
_entry.id   AF-A0A502IE01-F1
#
_cell.length_a   1.000
_cell.length_b   1.000
_cell.length_c   1.000
_cell.angle_alpha   90.00
_cell.angle_beta   90.00
_cell.angle_gamma   90.00
#
_symmetry.space_group_name_H-M   'P 1'
#
loop_
_entity.id
_entity.type
_entity.pdbx_description
1 polymer ?
#
loop_
_entity_poly.entity_id
_entity_poly.type
_entity_poly.pdbx_seq_one_letter_code
_entity_poly.pdbx_strand_id
1 'polypeptide(L)' 'MTSIRKTEQTYRTWSSPILLELKEREHQLDAEARQALQNILVERRLVDTGNPSGEDRRGANPGASGRSQ' A
#
# COMPACT_ATOMS: atom_id res chain seq x y z
N MET A 1 3.95 9.96 16.96
CA MET A 1 3.62 8.65 16.36
C MET A 1 3.39 7.65 17.49
N THR A 2 2.21 7.04 17.56
CA THR A 2 1.92 5.99 18.57
C THR A 2 2.73 4.72 18.27
N SER A 3 3.03 3.90 19.28
CA SER A 3 3.77 2.64 19.13
C SER A 3 3.17 1.74 18.04
N ILE A 4 1.84 1.64 18.01
CA ILE A 4 1.07 0.88 17.01
C ILE A 4 1.38 1.34 15.57
N ARG A 5 1.40 2.65 15.31
CA ARG A 5 1.70 3.19 13.98
C ARG A 5 3.12 2.88 13.53
N LYS A 6 4.09 2.88 14.45
CA LYS A 6 5.48 2.50 14.14
C LYS A 6 5.58 1.00 13.81
N THR A 7 4.95 0.14 14.60
CA THR A 7 4.92 -1.31 14.34
C THR A 7 4.28 -1.61 12.99
N GLU A 8 3.15 -0.98 12.67
CA GLU A 8 2.47 -1.16 11.38
C GLU A 8 3.36 -0.68 10.22
N GLN A 9 4.02 0.48 10.36
CA GLN A 9 4.94 0.99 9.34
C GLN A 9 6.12 0.04 9.11
N THR A 10 6.75 -0.46 10.18
CA THR A 10 7.85 -1.42 10.08
C THR A 10 7.39 -2.71 9.39
N TYR A 11 6.24 -3.25 9.82
CA TYR A 11 5.67 -4.44 9.21
C TYR A 11 5.39 -4.25 7.72
N ARG A 12 4.74 -3.14 7.34
CA ARG A 12 4.50 -2.82 5.92
C ARG A 12 5.80 -2.70 5.14
N THR A 13 6.81 -2.03 5.69
CA THR A 13 8.11 -1.83 5.05
C THR A 13 8.80 -3.17 4.78
N TRP A 14 8.82 -4.08 5.76
CA TRP A 14 9.51 -5.36 5.63
C TRP A 14 8.75 -6.39 4.78
N SER A 15 7.42 -6.35 4.80
CA SER A 15 6.60 -7.31 4.04
C SER A 15 6.32 -6.88 2.60
N SER A 16 6.47 -5.60 2.25
CA SER A 16 6.30 -5.12 0.88
C SER A 16 7.17 -5.86 -0.16
N PRO A 17 8.50 -6.02 0.03
CA PRO A 17 9.32 -6.75 -0.95
C PRO A 17 8.87 -8.21 -1.10
N ILE A 18 8.51 -8.87 0.01
CA ILE A 18 8.03 -10.26 0.00
C ILE A 18 6.75 -10.40 -0.81
N LEU A 19 5.81 -9.45 -0.68
CA LEU A 19 4.56 -9.47 -1.43
C LEU A 19 4.77 -9.21 -2.93
N LEU A 20 5.74 -8.38 -3.29
CA LEU A 20 6.10 -8.12 -4.69
C LEU A 20 6.79 -9.33 -5.32
N GLU A 21 7.73 -9.97 -4.62
CA GLU A 21 8.33 -11.25 -5.05
C GLU A 21 7.27 -12.34 -5.22
N LEU A 22 6.30 -12.42 -4.30
CA LEU A 22 5.15 -13.34 -4.41
C LEU A 22 4.32 -13.05 -5.66
N LYS A 23 4.17 -11.78 -6.05
CA LYS A 23 3.44 -11.37 -7.25
C LYS A 23 4.16 -11.81 -8.52
N GLU A 24 5.49 -11.69 -8.58
CA GLU A 24 6.29 -12.16 -9.72
C GLU A 24 6.13 -13.67 -9.95
N ARG A 25 5.98 -14.44 -8.87
CA ARG A 25 5.76 -15.89 -8.91
C ARG A 25 4.30 -16.32 -8.77
N GLU A 26 3.34 -15.42 -9.02
CA GLU A 26 1.92 -15.72 -8.80
C GLU A 26 1.42 -16.94 -9.61
N HIS A 27 2.07 -17.25 -10.73
CA HIS A 27 1.79 -18.43 -11.56
C HIS A 27 1.99 -19.76 -10.81
N GLN A 28 2.77 -19.76 -9.73
CA GLN A 28 3.01 -20.93 -8.87
C GLN A 28 1.99 -21.06 -7.74
N LEU A 29 1.15 -20.04 -7.54
CA LEU A 29 0.13 -20.02 -6.49
C LEU A 29 -1.18 -20.58 -7.03
N ASP A 30 -1.94 -21.26 -6.17
CA ASP A 30 -3.31 -21.66 -6.48
C ASP A 30 -4.24 -20.46 -6.64
N ALA A 31 -5.41 -20.67 -7.24
CA ALA A 31 -6.36 -19.59 -7.55
C ALA A 31 -6.74 -18.76 -6.32
N GLU A 32 -6.98 -19.42 -5.17
CA GLU A 32 -7.34 -18.74 -3.92
C GLU A 32 -6.18 -17.88 -3.38
N ALA A 33 -4.96 -18.43 -3.42
CA ALA A 33 -3.75 -17.72 -2.98
C ALA A 33 -3.44 -16.51 -3.89
N ARG A 34 -3.63 -16.64 -5.21
CA ARG A 34 -3.51 -15.52 -6.15
C ARG A 34 -4.52 -14.41 -5.84
N GLN A 35 -5.78 -14.76 -5.60
CA GLN A 35 -6.81 -13.78 -5.28
C GLN A 35 -6.52 -13.07 -3.96
N ALA A 36 -6.12 -13.81 -2.92
CA ALA A 36 -5.74 -13.24 -1.63
C ALA A 36 -4.54 -12.29 -1.76
N LEU A 37 -3.51 -12.69 -2.52
CA LEU A 37 -2.35 -11.84 -2.80
C LEU A 37 -2.76 -10.55 -3.52
N GLN A 38 -3.60 -10.63 -4.55
CA GLN A 38 -4.10 -9.47 -5.28
C GLN A 38 -4.86 -8.50 -4.37
N ASN A 39 -5.70 -9.01 -3.46
CA ASN A 39 -6.43 -8.18 -2.49
C ASN A 39 -5.46 -7.39 -1.59
N ILE A 40 -4.45 -8.07 -1.03
CA ILE A 40 -3.45 -7.44 -0.16
C ILE A 40 -2.67 -6.36 -0.93
N LEU A 41 -2.27 -6.63 -2.18
CA LEU A 41 -1.53 -5.66 -2.99
C LEU A 41 -2.35 -4.39 -3.26
N VAL A 42 -3.66 -4.51 -3.46
CA VAL A 42 -4.58 -3.37 -3.65
C VAL A 42 -4.78 -2.60 -2.35
N GLU A 43 -5.10 -3.29 -1.25
CA GLU A 43 -5.29 -2.68 0.08
C GLU A 43 -4.05 -1.89 0.52
N ARG A 44 -2.86 -2.40 0.18
CA ARG A 44 -1.59 -1.75 0.48
C ARG A 44 -1.12 -0.78 -0.59
N ARG A 45 -1.84 -0.66 -1.72
CA ARG A 45 -1.48 0.17 -2.88
C ARG A 45 -0.06 -0.11 -3.38
N LEU A 46 0.31 -1.38 -3.41
CA LEU A 46 1.59 -1.86 -3.94
C LEU A 46 1.56 -2.07 -5.46
N VAL A 47 0.36 -2.10 -6.04
CA VAL A 47 0.14 -2.18 -7.49
C VAL A 47 -0.87 -1.13 -7.92
N ASP A 48 -0.65 -0.54 -9.08
CA ASP A 48 -1.59 0.40 -9.67
C ASP A 48 -2.73 -0.36 -10.35
N THR A 49 -3.91 -0.35 -9.73
CA THR A 49 -5.13 -0.95 -10.30
C THR A 49 -5.92 -0.01 -11.21
N GLY A 50 -5.31 1.10 -11.65
CA GLY A 50 -5.92 1.98 -12.64
C GLY A 50 -7.12 2.77 -12.15
N ASN A 51 -7.08 3.31 -10.92
CA ASN A 51 -7.96 4.43 -10.56
C ASN A 51 -7.19 5.76 -10.64
N PRO A 52 -7.26 6.50 -11.78
CA PRO A 52 -6.64 7.81 -11.91
C PRO A 52 -7.32 8.92 -11.06
N SER A 53 -8.45 8.61 -10.39
CA SER A 53 -9.25 9.60 -9.65
C SER A 53 -9.08 9.54 -8.12
N GLY A 54 -8.16 8.74 -7.59
CA GLY A 54 -7.83 8.79 -6.17
C GLY A 54 -6.76 9.83 -5.92
N GLU A 55 -7.02 10.84 -5.09
CA GLU A 55 -5.99 11.80 -4.65
C GLU A 55 -4.69 11.06 -4.32
N ASP A 56 -3.63 11.39 -5.06
CA ASP A 56 -2.27 11.00 -4.72
C ASP A 56 -1.95 11.63 -3.36
N ARG A 57 -2.18 10.87 -2.28
CA ARG A 57 -1.86 11.32 -0.92
C ARG A 57 -0.36 11.48 -0.69
N ARG A 58 0.50 11.08 -1.65
CA ARG A 58 1.94 11.37 -1.61
C ARG A 58 2.24 12.82 -2.00
N GLY A 59 1.25 13.55 -2.53
CA GLY A 59 1.28 14.99 -2.78
C GLY A 59 0.37 15.82 -1.87
N ALA A 60 -0.17 15.26 -0.77
CA ALA A 60 -0.86 16.07 0.25
C ALA A 60 0.16 17.00 0.91
N ASN A 61 0.38 18.14 0.27
CA ASN A 61 1.26 19.22 0.65
C ASN A 61 1.02 19.54 2.14
N PRO A 62 2.04 19.42 3.02
CA PRO A 62 1.93 19.89 4.40
C PRO A 62 1.84 21.43 4.51
N GLY A 63 1.74 22.15 3.39
CA GLY A 63 1.74 23.61 3.29
C GLY A 63 0.39 24.33 3.32
N ALA A 64 -0.76 23.66 3.55
CA ALA A 64 -2.01 24.38 3.83
C ALA A 64 -2.05 24.89 5.27
N SER A 65 -1.08 25.74 5.61
CA SER A 65 -1.11 26.61 6.78
C SER A 65 -1.66 27.97 6.35
N GLY A 66 -2.60 28.54 7.11
CA GLY A 66 -2.87 29.98 7.02
C GLY A 66 -4.33 30.40 7.16
N ARG A 67 -4.79 30.52 8.41
CA ARG A 67 -5.32 31.78 8.98
C ARG A 67 -6.15 32.70 8.04
N SER A 68 -7.44 32.79 8.31
CA SER A 68 -8.28 33.99 8.08
C SER A 68 -9.31 33.97 9.22
N GLN A 69 -9.10 34.71 10.32
CA GLN A 69 -9.63 36.08 10.53
C GLN A 69 -10.75 36.49 9.57
#